data_AF-A0A7W1CC41-F1
#
_entry.id   AF-A0A7W1CC41-F1
#
_cell.length_a   1.000
_cell.length_b   1.000
_cell.length_c   1.000
_cell.angle_alpha   90.00
_cell.angle_beta   90.00
_cell.angle_gamma   90.00
#
_symmetry.space_group_name_H-M   'P 1'
#
loop_
_entity.id
_entity.type
_entity.pdbx_description
1 polymer ?
#
loop_
_entity_poly.entity_id
_entity_poly.type
_entity_poly.pdbx_seq_one_letter_code
_entity_poly.pdbx_strand_id
1 'polypeptide(L)'
;MKKFKSHAKLNDMNAALKNRAENFYSETDGKPMGETDYHIQKITYIFQPLSAFFSSAADVKVLADIMFYYDEGNPRKVFSPDVTVVRVK
;
A
#
# COMPACT_ATOMS: atom_id res chain seq x y z
N MET A 1 34.19 35.68 -2.05
CA MET A 1 33.33 34.82 -1.21
C MET A 1 31.99 34.60 -1.89
N LYS A 2 31.73 33.41 -2.46
CA LYS A 2 30.41 33.06 -3.03
C LYS A 2 29.48 32.72 -1.87
N LYS A 3 28.56 33.62 -1.51
CA LYS A 3 27.49 33.32 -0.54
C LYS A 3 26.55 32.29 -1.18
N PHE A 4 26.50 31.10 -0.59
CA PHE A 4 25.64 30.00 -1.01
C PHE A 4 24.16 30.41 -0.89
N LYS A 5 23.43 30.41 -2.01
CA LYS A 5 21.97 30.46 -2.04
C LYS A 5 21.42 29.10 -1.56
N SER A 6 21.42 28.82 -0.25
CA SER A 6 20.97 27.51 0.27
C SER A 6 19.62 27.53 0.99
N HIS A 7 19.15 28.68 1.49
CA HIS A 7 17.96 28.71 2.35
C HIS A 7 16.62 28.65 1.58
N ALA A 8 16.53 29.22 0.37
CA ALA A 8 15.32 29.12 -0.46
C ALA A 8 15.10 27.67 -0.96
N LYS A 9 16.17 27.00 -1.38
CA LYS A 9 16.12 25.63 -1.90
C LYS A 9 15.72 24.59 -0.85
N LEU A 10 16.07 24.81 0.42
CA LEU A 10 15.67 23.93 1.53
C LEU A 10 14.18 24.04 1.84
N ASN A 11 13.61 25.24 1.75
CA ASN A 11 12.17 25.46 1.97
C ASN A 11 11.31 24.86 0.86
N ASP A 12 11.75 24.97 -0.40
CA ASP A 12 11.08 24.35 -1.55
C ASP A 12 11.13 22.82 -1.50
N MET A 13 12.25 22.26 -1.03
CA MET A 13 12.42 20.81 -0.88
C MET A 13 11.56 20.25 0.26
N ASN A 14 11.42 20.99 1.36
CA ASN A 14 10.50 20.64 2.45
C ASN A 14 9.03 20.75 2.04
N ALA A 15 8.67 21.72 1.20
CA ALA A 15 7.32 21.84 0.63
C ALA A 15 7.00 20.69 -0.36
N ALA A 16 7.97 20.30 -1.20
CA ALA A 16 7.85 19.17 -2.12
C ALA A 16 7.77 17.80 -1.40
N LEU A 17 8.43 17.65 -0.25
CA LEU A 17 8.32 16.45 0.59
C LEU A 17 6.99 16.40 1.35
N LYS A 18 6.43 17.56 1.74
CA LYS A 18 5.08 17.66 2.32
C LYS A 18 3.99 17.20 1.33
N ASN A 19 4.13 17.57 0.05
CA ASN A 19 3.20 17.20 -1.04
C ASN A 19 3.29 15.72 -1.47
N ARG A 20 4.40 15.03 -1.15
CA ARG A 20 4.53 13.59 -1.42
C ARG A 20 3.68 12.71 -0.49
N ALA A 21 3.26 13.22 0.67
CA ALA A 21 2.50 12.50 1.70
C ALA A 21 0.98 12.74 1.68
N GLU A 22 0.49 13.83 1.08
CA GLU A 22 -0.95 14.14 1.01
C GLU A 22 -1.67 13.48 -0.18
N ASN A 23 -0.95 12.98 -1.18
CA ASN A 23 -1.46 12.36 -2.41
C ASN A 23 -1.75 10.84 -2.27
N PHE A 24 -1.95 10.35 -1.05
CA PHE A 24 -1.58 8.96 -0.75
C PHE A 24 -2.51 7.89 -1.35
N TYR A 25 -3.82 8.15 -1.55
CA TYR A 25 -4.70 7.34 -2.40
C TYR A 25 -6.00 8.12 -2.69
N SER A 26 -6.06 9.07 -3.63
CA SER A 26 -7.32 9.75 -4.00
C SER A 26 -7.70 9.45 -5.45
N GLU A 27 -8.98 9.32 -5.79
CA GLU A 27 -9.39 9.38 -7.20
C GLU A 27 -9.97 10.75 -7.62
N THR A 28 -10.49 11.58 -6.72
CA THR A 28 -10.92 12.97 -7.06
C THR A 28 -11.13 13.93 -5.86
N ASP A 29 -11.13 13.48 -4.60
CA ASP A 29 -11.52 14.31 -3.43
C ASP A 29 -10.37 14.66 -2.45
N GLY A 30 -9.14 14.22 -2.75
CA GLY A 30 -7.95 14.50 -1.94
C GLY A 30 -7.90 13.80 -0.58
N LYS A 31 -8.80 12.85 -0.31
CA LYS A 31 -8.79 12.06 0.93
C LYS A 31 -8.08 10.73 0.74
N PRO A 32 -7.47 10.16 1.80
CA PRO A 32 -6.96 8.80 1.76
C PRO A 32 -8.10 7.80 1.50
N MET A 33 -7.96 7.01 0.45
CA MET A 33 -8.81 5.89 0.10
C MET A 33 -8.06 4.59 0.38
N GLY A 34 -8.77 3.54 0.78
CA GLY A 34 -8.15 2.22 0.96
C GLY A 34 -7.74 1.63 -0.39
N GLU A 35 -8.66 1.66 -1.34
CA GLU A 35 -8.53 1.04 -2.65
C GLU A 35 -9.19 1.91 -3.71
N THR A 36 -8.51 2.08 -4.84
CA THR A 36 -9.06 2.82 -5.99
C THR A 36 -9.54 1.88 -7.09
N ASP A 37 -10.33 2.32 -8.08
CA ASP A 37 -10.79 1.41 -9.15
C ASP A 37 -9.59 0.80 -9.90
N TYR A 38 -8.58 1.62 -10.18
CA TYR A 38 -7.33 1.15 -10.76
C TYR A 38 -6.63 0.11 -9.86
N HIS A 39 -6.59 0.35 -8.56
CA HIS A 39 -5.93 -0.55 -7.60
C HIS A 39 -6.66 -1.89 -7.51
N ILE A 40 -8.00 -1.88 -7.46
CA ILE A 40 -8.85 -3.09 -7.49
C ILE A 40 -8.59 -3.92 -8.76
N GLN A 41 -8.46 -3.26 -9.92
CA GLN A 41 -8.14 -3.96 -11.17
C GLN A 41 -6.76 -4.64 -11.10
N LYS A 42 -5.76 -4.00 -10.48
CA LYS A 42 -4.42 -4.57 -10.29
C LYS A 42 -4.40 -5.71 -9.28
N ILE A 43 -5.09 -5.56 -8.16
CA ILE A 43 -5.26 -6.63 -7.17
C ILE A 43 -5.89 -7.84 -7.85
N THR A 44 -6.99 -7.64 -8.58
CA THR A 44 -7.69 -8.72 -9.30
C THR A 44 -6.79 -9.41 -10.33
N TYR A 45 -6.02 -8.63 -11.09
CA TYR A 45 -5.09 -9.14 -12.11
C TYR A 45 -4.01 -10.06 -11.53
N ILE A 46 -3.58 -9.84 -10.28
CA ILE A 46 -2.58 -10.65 -9.59
C ILE A 46 -3.24 -11.81 -8.82
N PHE A 47 -4.34 -11.52 -8.13
CA PHE A 47 -5.06 -12.46 -7.29
C PHE A 47 -5.61 -13.64 -8.09
N GLN A 48 -6.23 -13.40 -9.24
CA GLN A 48 -6.87 -14.46 -10.01
C GLN A 48 -5.88 -15.51 -10.55
N PRO A 49 -4.76 -15.14 -11.21
CA PRO A 49 -3.77 -16.12 -11.66
C PRO A 49 -3.12 -16.89 -10.51
N LEU A 50 -2.79 -16.23 -9.39
CA LEU A 50 -2.20 -16.91 -8.24
C LEU A 50 -3.19 -17.90 -7.61
N SER A 51 -4.45 -17.52 -7.48
CA SER A 51 -5.50 -18.40 -6.96
C SER A 51 -5.70 -19.62 -7.86
N ALA A 52 -5.67 -19.43 -9.19
CA ALA A 52 -5.73 -20.52 -10.14
C ALA A 52 -4.50 -21.44 -10.05
N PHE A 53 -3.30 -20.85 -9.97
CA PHE A 53 -2.04 -21.59 -9.87
C PHE A 53 -1.97 -22.47 -8.61
N PHE A 54 -2.44 -21.97 -7.46
CA PHE A 54 -2.45 -22.71 -6.19
C PHE A 54 -3.73 -23.51 -5.93
N SER A 55 -4.65 -23.61 -6.89
CA SER A 55 -5.96 -24.25 -6.69
C SER A 55 -5.90 -25.72 -6.24
N SER A 56 -4.82 -26.44 -6.55
CA SER A 56 -4.61 -27.84 -6.14
C SER A 56 -3.79 -28.00 -4.85
N ALA A 57 -3.22 -26.92 -4.32
CA ALA A 57 -2.39 -26.94 -3.12
C ALA A 57 -3.25 -26.70 -1.86
N ALA A 58 -3.67 -27.78 -1.20
CA ALA A 58 -4.56 -27.72 -0.04
C ALA A 58 -3.98 -26.95 1.17
N ASP A 59 -2.64 -26.85 1.25
CA ASP A 59 -1.91 -26.12 2.31
C ASP A 59 -1.56 -24.69 1.91
N VAL A 60 -2.04 -24.18 0.77
CA VAL A 60 -1.77 -22.81 0.31
C VAL A 60 -3.07 -22.02 0.18
N LYS A 61 -3.05 -20.76 0.64
CA LYS A 61 -4.13 -19.80 0.40
C LYS A 61 -3.59 -18.54 -0.23
N VAL A 62 -4.33 -18.03 -1.21
CA VAL A 62 -4.12 -16.70 -1.78
C VAL A 62 -5.19 -15.79 -1.19
N LEU A 63 -4.76 -14.65 -0.65
CA LEU A 63 -5.59 -13.66 0.01
C LEU A 63 -5.31 -12.30 -0.63
N ALA A 64 -6.29 -11.40 -0.62
CA ALA A 64 -6.15 -10.05 -1.17
C ALA A 64 -7.01 -9.08 -0.38
N ASP A 65 -6.59 -7.82 -0.31
CA ASP A 65 -7.30 -6.73 0.39
C ASP A 65 -7.74 -7.13 1.82
N ILE A 66 -6.77 -7.56 2.63
CA ILE A 66 -7.02 -8.00 4.02
C ILE A 66 -6.17 -7.29 5.04
N MET A 67 -6.76 -6.99 6.19
CA MET A 67 -6.05 -6.53 7.37
C MET A 67 -5.44 -7.69 8.15
N PHE A 68 -4.11 -7.77 8.19
CA PHE A 68 -3.37 -8.72 9.01
C PHE A 68 -3.02 -8.14 10.38
N TYR A 69 -3.72 -8.60 11.41
CA TYR A 69 -3.40 -8.33 12.80
C TYR A 69 -2.43 -9.39 13.32
N TYR A 70 -1.28 -8.95 13.83
CA TYR A 70 -0.21 -9.86 14.26
C TYR A 70 0.09 -9.80 15.77
N ASP A 71 -0.69 -9.01 16.52
CA ASP A 71 -0.55 -8.85 17.97
C ASP A 71 -1.94 -8.89 18.60
N GLU A 72 -2.21 -9.95 19.35
CA GLU A 72 -3.51 -10.20 19.95
C GLU A 72 -3.89 -9.10 20.94
N GLY A 73 -5.13 -8.62 20.88
CA GLY A 73 -5.62 -7.52 21.71
C GLY A 73 -5.14 -6.13 21.31
N ASN A 74 -4.27 -5.99 20.29
CA ASN A 74 -3.77 -4.70 19.84
C ASN A 74 -4.22 -4.37 18.40
N PRO A 75 -5.34 -3.63 18.25
CA PRO A 75 -5.90 -3.32 16.92
C PRO A 75 -5.03 -2.37 16.09
N ARG A 76 -3.97 -1.78 16.67
CA ARG A 76 -3.05 -0.89 15.94
C ARG A 76 -1.87 -1.61 15.31
N LYS A 77 -1.62 -2.87 15.66
CA LYS A 77 -0.57 -3.69 15.06
C LYS A 77 -1.15 -4.50 13.91
N VAL A 78 -1.37 -3.78 12.82
CA VAL A 78 -1.98 -4.25 11.60
C VAL A 78 -1.21 -3.76 10.38
N PHE A 79 -1.18 -4.57 9.33
CA PHE A 79 -0.79 -4.13 7.99
C PHE A 79 -1.73 -4.74 6.95
N SER A 80 -1.88 -4.09 5.80
CA SER A 80 -2.77 -4.53 4.71
C SER A 80 -1.96 -4.70 3.42
N PRO A 81 -1.55 -5.93 3.07
CA PRO A 81 -0.91 -6.21 1.80
C PRO A 81 -1.96 -6.38 0.69
N ASP A 82 -1.66 -5.85 -0.50
CA ASP A 82 -2.53 -5.94 -1.69
C ASP A 82 -2.91 -7.39 -2.05
N VAL A 83 -1.91 -8.27 -2.16
CA VAL A 83 -2.07 -9.71 -2.40
C VAL A 83 -1.02 -10.48 -1.60
N THR A 84 -1.44 -11.56 -0.93
CA THR A 84 -0.54 -12.43 -0.15
C THR A 84 -0.80 -13.90 -0.47
N VAL A 85 0.28 -14.67 -0.57
CA VAL A 85 0.24 -16.14 -0.61
C VAL A 85 0.76 -16.65 0.73
N VAL A 86 -0.06 -17.43 1.44
CA VAL A 86 0.29 -18.00 2.74
C VAL A 86 0.22 -19.51 2.70
N ARG A 87 1.08 -20.17 3.48
CA ARG A 87 0.95 -21.60 3.77
C ARG A 87 0.13 -21.77 5.03
N VAL A 88 -0.98 -22.48 4.94
CA VAL A 88 -1.81 -22.88 6.07
C VAL A 88 -1.43 -24.31 6.46
N LYS A 89 -0.88 -24.47 7.67
CA LYS A 89 -0.61 -25.77 8.27
C LYS A 89 -1.79 -26.22 9.11
#